data_AF-A0A939Y9K0-F1
#
_entry.id   AF-A0A939Y9K0-F1
#
_cell.length_a   1.000
_cell.length_b   1.000
_cell.length_c   1.000
_cell.angle_alpha   90.00
_cell.angle_beta   90.00
_cell.angle_gamma   90.00
#
_symmetry.space_group_name_H-M   'P 1'
#
loop_
_entity.id
_entity.type
_entity.pdbx_description
1 polymer ?
#
loop_
_entity_poly.entity_id
_entity_poly.type
_entity_poly.pdbx_seq_one_letter_code
_entity_poly.pdbx_strand_id
1 'polypeptide(L)' 'MASVILNGITFKAGSKGDKKKKEEPKVKTKAKKKQYITGAHGSGSAKMKADIRRKRANRHK' A
#
# COMPACT_ATOMS: atom_id res chain seq x y z
N MET A 1 -11.85 -34.12 -29.49
CA MET A 1 -12.93 -33.63 -28.58
C MET A 1 -13.05 -34.43 -27.28
N ALA A 2 -12.67 -35.72 -27.20
CA ALA A 2 -12.87 -36.52 -25.99
C ALA A 2 -11.91 -36.22 -24.81
N SER A 3 -10.71 -35.69 -25.05
CA SER A 3 -9.68 -35.53 -24.00
C SER A 3 -9.93 -34.36 -23.03
N VAL A 4 -10.65 -33.32 -23.46
CA VAL A 4 -10.95 -32.14 -22.61
C VAL A 4 -12.08 -32.42 -21.61
N ILE A 5 -13.02 -33.31 -21.97
CA ILE A 5 -14.16 -33.67 -21.12
C ILE A 5 -13.70 -34.55 -19.94
N LEU A 6 -12.76 -35.47 -20.17
CA LEU A 6 -12.29 -36.41 -19.15
C LEU A 6 -11.25 -35.80 -18.19
N ASN A 7 -10.32 -34.99 -18.72
CA ASN A 7 -9.16 -34.55 -17.94
C ASN A 7 -9.25 -33.12 -17.40
N GLY A 8 -10.32 -32.39 -17.72
CA GLY A 8 -10.58 -31.04 -17.21
C GLY A 8 -9.58 -29.97 -17.69
N ILE A 9 -10.05 -28.75 -17.88
CA ILE A 9 -9.18 -27.62 -18.21
C ILE A 9 -8.50 -27.14 -16.93
N THR A 10 -7.18 -27.35 -16.81
CA THR A 10 -6.40 -26.84 -15.68
C THR A 10 -5.90 -25.43 -15.98
N PHE A 11 -6.53 -24.42 -15.35
CA PHE A 11 -5.99 -23.06 -15.37
C PHE A 11 -4.78 -23.00 -14.44
N LYS A 12 -3.57 -23.15 -15.00
CA LYS A 12 -2.35 -22.76 -14.29
C LYS A 12 -2.45 -21.25 -14.08
N ALA A 13 -2.71 -20.81 -12.85
CA ALA A 13 -2.64 -19.41 -12.48
C ALA A 13 -1.27 -18.89 -12.94
N GLY A 14 -1.29 -18.04 -13.98
CA GLY A 14 -0.09 -17.39 -14.50
C GLY A 14 0.68 -16.85 -13.32
N SER A 15 1.95 -17.27 -13.23
CA SER A 15 2.99 -16.82 -12.31
C SER A 15 2.47 -15.84 -11.25
N LYS A 16 2.51 -16.23 -9.97
CA LYS A 16 2.71 -15.25 -8.89
C LYS A 16 4.09 -14.63 -9.10
N GLY A 17 4.22 -13.85 -10.18
CA GLY A 17 5.35 -13.00 -10.46
C GLY A 17 5.50 -12.14 -9.24
N ASP A 18 6.69 -12.23 -8.69
CA ASP A 18 7.17 -11.51 -7.54
C ASP A 18 6.47 -10.17 -7.40
N LYS A 19 5.88 -9.98 -6.23
CA LYS A 19 5.24 -8.74 -5.78
C LYS A 19 6.28 -7.64 -5.57
N LYS A 20 7.14 -7.39 -6.56
CA LYS A 20 7.92 -6.17 -6.73
C LYS A 20 7.42 -5.45 -7.96
N LYS A 21 6.11 -5.19 -8.00
CA LYS A 21 5.59 -4.12 -8.86
C LYS A 21 6.04 -2.82 -8.22
N LYS A 22 7.11 -2.32 -8.82
CA LYS A 22 7.63 -0.96 -8.78
C LYS A 22 6.50 0.06 -8.70
N GLU A 23 6.86 1.17 -8.10
CA GLU A 23 6.05 2.36 -7.84
C GLU A 23 5.40 2.91 -9.12
N GLU A 24 4.29 2.31 -9.53
CA GLU A 24 3.31 2.95 -10.39
C GLU A 24 2.13 3.41 -9.54
N PRO A 25 1.34 4.41 -9.98
CA PRO A 25 0.29 5.05 -9.19
C PRO A 25 -0.87 4.08 -8.95
N LYS A 26 -0.63 3.11 -8.08
CA LYS A 26 -1.61 2.14 -7.62
C LYS A 26 -2.73 2.93 -6.99
N VAL A 27 -3.90 2.87 -7.61
CA VAL A 27 -5.15 3.48 -7.12
C VAL A 27 -5.20 3.30 -5.61
N LYS A 28 -4.91 4.38 -4.88
CA LYS A 28 -4.76 4.33 -3.43
C LYS A 28 -6.16 4.04 -2.88
N THR A 29 -6.36 2.84 -2.35
CA THR A 29 -7.64 2.47 -1.73
C THR A 29 -7.95 3.45 -0.59
N LYS A 30 -9.24 3.61 -0.24
CA LYS A 30 -9.65 4.50 0.86
C LYS A 30 -8.85 4.23 2.14
N ALA A 31 -8.58 2.96 2.44
CA ALA A 31 -7.73 2.53 3.56
C ALA A 31 -6.28 3.05 3.46
N LYS A 32 -5.60 2.92 2.30
CA LYS A 32 -4.23 3.42 2.12
C LYS A 32 -4.14 4.94 2.13
N LYS A 33 -5.14 5.64 1.58
CA LYS A 33 -5.25 7.10 1.70
C LYS A 33 -5.45 7.51 3.16
N LYS A 34 -6.34 6.84 3.89
CA LYS A 34 -6.58 7.10 5.31
C LYS A 34 -5.32 6.88 6.14
N GLN A 35 -4.57 5.79 5.91
CA GLN A 35 -3.30 5.51 6.58
C GLN A 35 -2.25 6.61 6.38
N TYR A 36 -2.19 7.22 5.20
CA TYR A 36 -1.32 8.37 4.93
C TYR A 36 -1.79 9.63 5.69
N ILE A 37 -3.11 9.88 5.69
CA ILE A 37 -3.75 11.06 6.32
C ILE A 37 -3.69 10.98 7.85
N THR A 38 -4.08 9.85 8.43
CA THR A 38 -4.01 9.63 9.89
C THR A 38 -2.57 9.47 10.36
N GLY A 39 -1.68 9.04 9.46
CA GLY A 39 -0.26 8.84 9.72
C GLY A 39 -0.04 7.61 10.59
N ALA A 40 0.34 6.49 9.98
CA ALA A 40 0.89 5.37 10.73
C ALA A 40 2.13 5.82 11.54
N HIS A 41 2.40 5.15 12.67
CA HIS A 41 3.58 5.47 13.48
C HIS A 41 4.86 5.36 12.64
N GLY A 42 5.72 6.39 12.69
CA GLY A 42 6.93 6.45 11.88
C GLY A 42 6.74 6.89 10.41
N SER A 43 5.52 7.16 9.95
CA SER A 43 5.29 7.71 8.60
C SER A 43 5.86 9.13 8.46
N GLY A 44 6.11 9.58 7.23
CA GLY A 44 6.55 10.95 6.95
C GLY A 44 5.56 12.01 7.48
N SER A 45 4.26 11.75 7.36
CA SER A 45 3.21 12.62 7.92
C SER A 45 3.24 12.69 9.45
N ALA A 46 3.59 11.61 10.15
CA ALA A 46 3.75 11.59 11.59
C ALA A 46 4.96 12.42 12.05
N LYS A 47 6.09 12.32 11.34
CA LYS A 47 7.30 13.11 11.62
C LYS A 47 7.04 14.61 11.46
N MET A 48 6.43 15.03 10.35
CA MET A 48 6.07 16.43 10.11
C MET A 48 5.14 17.00 11.19
N LYS A 49 4.14 16.22 11.63
CA LYS A 49 3.25 16.64 12.74
C LYS A 49 4.02 16.81 14.05
N ALA A 50 4.98 15.93 14.36
CA ALA A 50 5.81 16.05 15.56
C ALA A 50 6.69 17.31 15.52
N ASP A 51 7.30 17.62 14.38
CA ASP A 51 8.14 18.81 14.21
C ASP A 51 7.34 20.11 14.39
N ILE A 52 6.12 20.17 13.83
CA ILE A 52 5.22 21.32 14.02
C ILE A 52 4.86 21.50 15.50
N ARG A 53 4.60 20.41 16.24
CA ARG A 53 4.32 20.49 17.70
C ARG A 53 5.53 21.04 18.46
N ARG A 54 6.73 20.55 18.17
CA ARG A 54 7.98 21.04 18.78
C ARG A 54 8.18 22.53 18.49
N LYS A 55 8.05 22.96 17.23
CA LYS A 55 8.15 24.37 16.85
C LYS A 55 7.12 25.24 17.58
N ARG A 56 5.87 24.79 17.67
CA ARG A 56 4.81 25.51 18.40
C ARG A 56 5.15 25.71 19.87
N ALA A 57 5.65 24.68 20.54
CA ALA A 57 6.07 24.76 21.93
C ALA A 57 7.23 25.75 22.12
N ASN A 58 8.15 25.83 21.15
CA ASN A 58 9.27 26.75 21.18
C ASN A 58 8.92 28.20 20.80
N ARG A 59 7.71 28.51 20.31
CA ARG A 59 7.31 29.90 20.00
C ARG A 59 6.98 30.74 21.24
N HIS A 60 6.75 30.08 22.36
CA HIS A 60 6.40 30.71 23.63
C HIS A 60 7.51 30.53 24.68
N LYS A 61 8.70 30.17 24.21
CA LYS A 61 9.97 30.25 24.93
C LYS A 61 10.77 31.38 24.33
#